data_AF-A0A4R7ZTS7-F1
#
_entry.id   AF-A0A4R7ZTS7-F1
#
_cell.length_a   1.000
_cell.length_b   1.000
_cell.length_c   1.000
_cell.angle_alpha   90.00
_cell.angle_beta   90.00
_cell.angle_gamma   90.00
#
_symmetry.space_group_name_H-M   'P 1'
#
loop_
_entity.id
_entity.type
_entity.pdbx_description
1 polymer ?
#
loop_
_entity_poly.entity_id
_entity_poly.type
_entity_poly.pdbx_seq_one_letter_code
_entity_poly.pdbx_strand_id
1 'polypeptide(L)' 'MDPHEDPVWIINTSTAAELLPQMLHRFHLGYQDPLIFGTATTPEAVVIPYKLWQSLTSTAAPVDNSDPHQH' A
#
# COMPACT_ATOMS: atom_id res chain seq x y z
N MET A 1 -9.94 -20.31 7.77
CA MET A 1 -10.33 -18.88 7.86
C MET A 1 -9.29 -18.24 8.73
N ASP A 2 -8.40 -17.47 8.12
CA ASP A 2 -7.27 -16.83 8.81
C ASP A 2 -7.82 -15.72 9.71
N PRO A 3 -7.51 -15.70 11.02
CA PRO A 3 -8.15 -14.80 11.98
C PRO A 3 -7.62 -13.35 11.98
N HIS A 4 -6.95 -12.91 10.92
CA HIS A 4 -6.25 -11.61 10.86
C HIS A 4 -6.46 -10.80 9.58
N GLU A 5 -7.48 -11.08 8.77
CA GLU A 5 -7.88 -10.14 7.72
C GLU A 5 -8.72 -9.01 8.32
N ASP A 6 -8.05 -8.03 8.93
CA ASP A 6 -8.68 -6.73 9.12
C ASP A 6 -9.11 -6.21 7.73
N PRO A 7 -10.36 -5.73 7.58
CA PRO A 7 -10.86 -5.30 6.28
C PRO A 7 -10.03 -4.12 5.77
N VAL A 8 -9.34 -4.34 4.65
CA VAL A 8 -8.58 -3.31 3.96
C VAL A 8 -9.55 -2.27 3.39
N TRP A 9 -9.43 -1.03 3.84
CA TRP A 9 -10.29 0.05 3.36
C TRP A 9 -9.84 0.54 1.98
N ILE A 10 -10.55 0.10 0.93
CA ILE A 10 -10.29 0.54 -0.45
C ILE A 10 -11.13 1.78 -0.76
N ILE A 11 -10.46 2.85 -1.15
CA ILE A 11 -11.07 4.10 -1.58
C ILE A 11 -11.28 4.03 -3.11
N ASN A 12 -12.50 4.30 -3.57
CA ASN A 12 -12.78 4.37 -5.00
C ASN A 12 -11.90 5.42 -5.67
N THR A 13 -11.30 5.09 -6.81
CA THR A 13 -10.45 5.99 -7.60
C THR A 13 -11.10 7.34 -7.91
N SER A 14 -12.42 7.39 -8.17
CA SER A 14 -13.12 8.66 -8.39
C SER A 14 -13.13 9.54 -7.15
N THR A 15 -13.44 8.96 -5.99
CA THR A 15 -13.38 9.64 -4.68
C THR A 15 -11.95 10.05 -4.34
N ALA A 16 -10.96 9.21 -4.65
CA ALA A 16 -9.56 9.52 -4.45
C ALA A 16 -9.15 10.76 -5.25
N ALA A 17 -9.55 10.86 -6.52
CA ALA A 17 -9.22 12.00 -7.38
C ALA A 17 -9.78 13.33 -6.83
N GLU A 18 -10.98 13.32 -6.26
CA GLU A 18 -11.62 14.51 -5.69
C GLU A 18 -10.98 14.94 -4.36
N LEU A 19 -10.57 13.98 -3.53
CA LEU A 19 -10.13 14.23 -2.16
C LEU A 19 -8.61 14.11 -1.96
N LEU A 20 -7.85 13.85 -3.03
CA LEU A 20 -6.42 13.57 -2.96
C LEU A 20 -5.64 14.60 -2.13
N PRO A 21 -5.82 15.94 -2.31
CA PRO A 21 -5.07 16.92 -1.52
C PRO A 21 -5.33 16.81 -0.01
N GLN A 22 -6.58 16.53 0.38
CA GLN A 22 -6.98 16.39 1.78
C GLN A 22 -6.44 15.09 2.39
N MET A 23 -6.49 14.01 1.61
CA MET A 23 -5.92 12.72 2.02
C MET A 23 -4.39 12.82 2.19
N LEU A 24 -3.69 13.49 1.27
CA LEU A 24 -2.26 13.74 1.39
C LEU A 24 -1.91 14.69 2.55
N HIS A 25 -2.81 15.61 2.93
CA HIS A 25 -2.61 16.45 4.10
C HIS A 25 -2.50 15.62 5.39
N ARG A 26 -3.14 14.45 5.48
CA ARG A 26 -3.01 13.54 6.63
C ARG A 26 -1.55 13.13 6.87
N PHE A 27 -0.78 12.87 5.82
CA PHE A 27 0.65 12.55 5.98
C PHE A 27 1.45 13.72 6.55
N HIS A 28 1.08 14.96 6.22
CA HIS A 28 1.71 16.16 6.80
C HIS A 28 1.37 16.34 8.28
N LEU A 29 0.20 15.84 8.72
CA LEU A 29 -0.21 15.79 10.12
C LEU A 29 0.41 14.60 10.88
N GLY A 30 1.23 13.79 10.23
CA GLY A 30 1.98 12.69 10.85
C GLY A 30 1.30 11.33 10.79
N TYR A 31 0.08 11.22 10.25
CA TYR A 31 -0.57 9.93 10.03
C TYR A 31 0.28 9.06 9.10
N GLN A 32 0.34 7.74 9.37
CA GLN A 32 1.12 6.78 8.59
C GLN A 32 0.25 5.72 7.90
N ASP A 33 -1.07 5.78 8.12
CA ASP A 33 -2.01 4.80 7.55
C ASP A 33 -1.95 4.83 6.02
N PRO A 34 -1.76 3.69 5.34
CA PRO A 34 -1.71 3.65 3.88
C PRO A 34 -3.07 4.03 3.29
N LEU A 35 -3.03 4.83 2.22
CA LEU A 35 -4.21 5.11 1.42
C LEU A 35 -4.25 4.11 0.27
N ILE A 36 -5.26 3.27 0.23
CA ILE A 36 -5.39 2.20 -0.76
C ILE A 36 -6.51 2.59 -1.73
N PHE A 37 -6.19 2.64 -3.02
CA PHE A 37 -7.09 3.03 -4.09
C PHE A 37 -7.40 1.84 -4.99
N GLY A 38 -8.63 1.79 -5.50
CA GLY A 38 -9.04 0.76 -6.45
C GLY A 38 -10.56 0.63 -6.53
N THR A 39 -11.00 -0.54 -6.95
CA THR A 39 -12.43 -0.91 -6.94
C THR A 39 -12.78 -1.61 -5.64
N ALA A 40 -14.08 -1.64 -5.27
CA ALA A 40 -14.56 -2.07 -3.94
C ALA A 40 -14.00 -3.40 -3.42
N THR A 41 -13.49 -4.26 -4.30
CA THR A 41 -12.90 -5.56 -3.96
C THR A 41 -11.46 -5.72 -4.39
N THR A 42 -10.89 -4.79 -5.17
CA THR A 42 -9.58 -4.95 -5.80
C THR A 42 -8.74 -3.70 -5.59
N PRO A 43 -7.66 -3.77 -4.78
CA PRO A 43 -6.70 -2.69 -4.67
C PRO A 43 -5.86 -2.60 -5.95
N GLU A 44 -5.69 -1.38 -6.45
CA GLU A 44 -4.97 -1.07 -7.69
C GLU A 44 -3.73 -0.20 -7.42
N ALA A 45 -3.78 0.63 -6.38
CA ALA A 45 -2.67 1.48 -5.99
C ALA A 45 -2.64 1.72 -4.48
N VAL A 46 -1.47 2.05 -3.96
CA VAL A 46 -1.28 2.46 -2.58
C VAL A 46 -0.42 3.72 -2.52
N VAL A 47 -0.78 4.64 -1.63
CA VAL A 47 0.04 5.81 -1.31
C VAL A 47 0.44 5.73 0.16
N ILE A 48 1.73 5.86 0.39
CA ILE A 48 2.36 5.85 1.71
C ILE A 48 3.37 7.00 1.81
N PRO A 49 3.72 7.44 3.04
CA PRO A 49 4.82 8.37 3.24
C PRO A 49 6.13 7.84 2.65
N TYR A 50 6.90 8.72 2.02
CA TYR A 50 8.16 8.34 1.37
C TYR A 50 9.14 7.64 2.33
N LYS A 51 9.21 8.09 3.59
CA LYS A 51 10.07 7.47 4.60
C LYS A 51 9.66 6.04 4.92
N LEU A 52 8.37 5.74 4.95
CA LEU A 52 7.87 4.38 5.12
C LEU A 52 8.27 3.50 3.93
N TRP A 53 8.10 4.00 2.71
CA TRP A 53 8.56 3.30 1.50
C TRP A 53 10.07 3.03 1.52
N GLN A 54 10.90 3.99 1.94
CA GLN A 54 12.34 3.80 2.07
C GLN A 54 12.69 2.68 3.08
N SER A 55 12.02 2.63 4.22
CA SER A 55 12.24 1.58 5.22
C SER A 55 11.82 0.19 4.71
N LEU A 56 10.70 0.10 4.00
CA LEU A 56 10.21 -1.15 3.40
C LEU A 56 11.18 -1.66 2.33
N THR A 57 11.65 -0.79 1.44
CA THR A 57 12.60 -1.16 0.38
C THR A 57 13.98 -1.52 0.91
N SER A 58 14.42 -0.92 2.02
CA SER A 58 15.67 -1.29 2.68
C SER A 58 15.59 -2.64 3.39
N THR A 59 14.38 -3.06 3.78
CA THR A 59 14.13 -4.35 4.47
C THR A 59 13.83 -5.48 3.47
N ALA A 60 13.32 -5.14 2.28
CA ALA A 60 13.12 -6.09 1.20
C ALA A 60 14.49 -6.58 0.69
N ALA A 61 14.97 -7.70 1.25
CA ALA A 61 16.02 -8.47 0.62
C ALA A 61 15.59 -8.80 -0.82
N PRO A 62 16.52 -8.80 -1.80
CA PRO A 62 16.19 -9.31 -3.13
C PRO A 62 15.65 -10.72 -2.96
N VAL A 63 14.42 -10.96 -3.41
CA VAL A 63 13.90 -12.32 -3.54
C VAL A 63 14.82 -13.01 -4.53
N ASP A 64 15.69 -13.88 -4.00
CA ASP A 64 16.54 -14.73 -4.80
C ASP A 64 15.63 -15.73 -5.53
N ASN A 65 15.23 -15.38 -6.76
CA ASN A 65 14.52 -16.30 -7.67
C ASN A 65 15.49 -17.31 -8.30
N SER A 66 16.55 -17.69 -7.59
CA SER A 66 17.32 -18.88 -7.93
C SER A 66 16.54 -20.08 -7.41
N ASP A 67 15.67 -20.63 -8.25
CA ASP A 67 15.31 -22.04 -8.15
C ASP A 67 16.14 -22.83 -9.18
N PRO A 68 17.32 -23.36 -8.79
CA PRO A 68 18.12 -24.26 -9.60
C PRO A 68 17.72 -25.71 -9.32
N HIS A 69 16.54 -26.14 -9.76
CA HIS A 69 16.19 -27.56 -9.84
C HIS A 69 15.87 -27.91 -11.30
N GLN A 70 16.89 -28.09 -12.14
CA GLN A 70 17.69 -29.30 -12.34
C GLN A 70 17.11 -30.21 -13.45
N HIS A 71 17.96 -30.27 -14.47
CA HIS A 71 18.06 -31.17 -15.63
C HIS A 71 17.71 -32.63 -15.41
#